data_AF-A0A7C0U3J0-F1
#
_entry.id   AF-A0A7C0U3J0-F1
#
_cell.length_a   1.000
_cell.length_b   1.000
_cell.length_c   1.000
_cell.angle_alpha   90.00
_cell.angle_beta   90.00
_cell.angle_gamma   90.00
#
_symmetry.space_group_name_H-M   'P 1'
#
loop_
_entity.id
_entity.type
_entity.pdbx_description
1 polymer ?
#
loop_
_entity_poly.entity_id
_entity_poly.type
_entity_poly.pdbx_seq_one_letter_code
_entity_poly.pdbx_strand_id
1 'polypeptide(L)'
;MIRSLLVSISASFFTIPFLYLIYEKSKKTIHKQLNKEIFEYAKYLIDNEIFSILNMISKIMFSYGKANLLPVIESLPYMERKEIEEILGNREFFGFQIFKHWKESESYFSKLLENSFVISKLEDEQVIVIIKMINAMRNFQKFCLNINNFFEIENKNEYIKKEFAILDPKYAHPNNLRYPERLILIKKIDKDKGIVIDFGDFKKYTKPYLLKRYKIKNEKLNEFSEVVYNLLNLINRWLSLTGNKLLIDERKFRIRQLRNFNITQGVTEEEIEK
;
A
#
# COMPACT_ATOMS: atom_id res chain seq x y z
N MET A 1 25.54 -70.05 11.49
CA MET A 1 26.08 -68.89 12.23
C MET A 1 26.84 -67.91 11.33
N ILE A 2 27.82 -68.36 10.52
CA ILE A 2 28.60 -67.45 9.64
C ILE A 2 27.75 -66.86 8.50
N ARG A 3 26.87 -67.67 7.87
CA ARG A 3 25.98 -67.19 6.79
C ARG A 3 25.02 -66.09 7.25
N SER A 4 24.41 -66.24 8.42
CA SER A 4 23.50 -65.22 8.98
C SER A 4 24.23 -63.93 9.30
N LEU A 5 25.49 -64.03 9.77
CA LEU A 5 26.33 -62.89 10.07
C LEU A 5 26.74 -62.15 8.78
N LEU A 6 27.16 -62.87 7.75
CA LEU A 6 27.45 -62.29 6.42
C LEU A 6 26.24 -61.61 5.80
N VAL A 7 25.06 -62.23 5.85
CA VAL A 7 23.81 -61.62 5.33
C VAL A 7 23.46 -60.34 6.09
N SER A 8 23.62 -60.32 7.43
CA SER A 8 23.36 -59.11 8.22
C SER A 8 24.36 -57.98 7.94
N ILE A 9 25.64 -58.30 7.74
CA ILE A 9 26.68 -57.34 7.39
C ILE A 9 26.40 -56.77 6.00
N SER A 10 26.17 -57.62 4.99
CA SER A 10 25.80 -57.18 3.64
C SER A 10 24.53 -56.33 3.64
N ALA A 11 23.49 -56.75 4.36
CA ALA A 11 22.26 -55.96 4.50
C ALA A 11 22.54 -54.58 5.10
N SER A 12 23.37 -54.49 6.13
CA SER A 12 23.74 -53.21 6.76
C SER A 12 24.57 -52.32 5.84
N PHE A 13 25.50 -52.92 5.08
CA PHE A 13 26.32 -52.24 4.08
C PHE A 13 25.50 -51.60 2.96
N PHE A 14 24.38 -52.19 2.57
CA PHE A 14 23.47 -51.59 1.58
C PHE A 14 22.46 -50.64 2.23
N THR A 15 21.93 -50.98 3.40
CA THR A 15 20.86 -50.23 4.06
C THR A 15 21.33 -48.85 4.54
N ILE A 16 22.53 -48.75 5.12
CA ILE A 16 23.03 -47.48 5.66
C ILE A 16 23.27 -46.43 4.56
N PRO A 17 23.99 -46.71 3.45
CA PRO A 17 24.15 -45.77 2.35
C PRO A 17 22.83 -45.45 1.64
N PHE A 18 21.94 -46.44 1.51
CA PHE A 18 20.63 -46.23 0.90
C PHE A 18 19.76 -45.27 1.72
N LEU A 19 19.71 -45.45 3.04
CA LEU A 19 19.05 -44.50 3.96
C LEU A 19 19.68 -43.12 3.89
N TYR A 20 21.02 -43.03 3.81
CA TYR A 20 21.72 -41.76 3.66
C TYR A 20 21.32 -41.03 2.37
N LEU A 21 21.24 -41.73 1.23
CA LEU A 21 20.81 -41.15 -0.04
C LEU A 21 19.35 -40.68 -0.02
N ILE A 22 18.45 -41.45 0.61
CA ILE A 22 17.06 -41.04 0.81
C ILE A 22 16.99 -39.80 1.70
N TYR A 23 17.78 -39.75 2.78
CA TYR A 23 17.85 -38.61 3.67
C TYR A 23 18.35 -37.36 2.95
N GLU A 24 19.43 -37.43 2.19
CA GLU A 24 19.93 -36.28 1.42
C GLU A 24 18.91 -35.79 0.39
N LYS A 25 18.27 -36.72 -0.35
CA LYS A 25 17.25 -36.37 -1.33
C LYS A 25 16.03 -35.72 -0.68
N SER A 26 15.59 -36.25 0.46
CA SER A 26 14.46 -35.71 1.22
C SER A 26 14.81 -34.32 1.80
N LYS A 27 15.98 -34.18 2.40
CA LYS A 27 16.50 -32.91 2.93
C LYS A 27 16.60 -31.85 1.84
N LYS A 28 17.10 -32.21 0.64
CA LYS A 28 17.19 -31.29 -0.50
C LYS A 28 15.81 -30.85 -1.00
N THR A 29 14.85 -31.76 -1.10
CA THR A 29 13.46 -31.44 -1.49
C THR A 29 12.80 -30.53 -0.46
N ILE A 30 12.91 -30.86 0.83
CA ILE A 30 12.36 -30.06 1.93
C ILE A 30 12.99 -28.67 1.95
N HIS A 31 14.31 -28.53 1.83
CA HIS A 31 14.96 -27.22 1.76
C HIS A 31 14.49 -26.40 0.55
N LYS A 32 14.31 -27.02 -0.62
CA LYS A 32 13.81 -26.35 -1.82
C LYS A 32 12.36 -25.87 -1.62
N GLN A 33 11.51 -26.72 -1.04
CA GLN A 33 10.11 -26.39 -0.78
C GLN A 33 9.97 -25.32 0.31
N LEU A 34 10.68 -25.46 1.42
CA LEU A 34 10.68 -24.49 2.52
C LEU A 34 11.19 -23.12 2.05
N ASN A 35 12.28 -23.07 1.27
CA ASN A 35 12.77 -21.80 0.73
C ASN A 35 11.75 -21.15 -0.21
N LYS A 36 11.02 -21.95 -0.99
CA LYS A 36 9.94 -21.45 -1.85
C LYS A 36 8.77 -20.89 -1.03
N GLU A 37 8.28 -21.62 -0.03
CA GLU A 37 7.16 -21.19 0.82
C GLU A 37 7.49 -19.92 1.60
N ILE A 38 8.72 -19.80 2.11
CA ILE A 38 9.14 -18.58 2.82
C ILE A 38 9.29 -17.41 1.84
N PHE A 39 9.83 -17.64 0.63
CA PHE A 39 9.87 -16.61 -0.39
C PHE A 39 8.46 -16.15 -0.79
N GLU A 40 7.52 -17.07 -1.01
CA GLU A 40 6.13 -16.74 -1.32
C GLU A 40 5.47 -15.96 -0.18
N TYR A 41 5.76 -16.30 1.07
CA TYR A 41 5.32 -15.53 2.23
C TYR A 41 5.91 -14.11 2.25
N ALA A 42 7.23 -13.97 2.02
CA ALA A 42 7.88 -12.66 1.91
C ALA A 42 7.28 -11.81 0.79
N LYS A 43 7.11 -12.41 -0.39
CA LYS A 43 6.46 -11.79 -1.54
C LYS A 43 5.05 -11.34 -1.21
N TYR A 44 4.25 -12.21 -0.59
CA TYR A 44 2.91 -11.89 -0.15
C TYR A 44 2.87 -10.68 0.79
N LEU A 45 3.78 -10.60 1.76
CA LEU A 45 3.85 -9.45 2.67
C LEU A 45 4.14 -8.14 1.92
N ILE A 46 5.03 -8.18 0.93
CA ILE A 46 5.43 -7.01 0.14
C ILE A 46 4.33 -6.62 -0.84
N ASP A 47 3.74 -7.58 -1.55
CA ASP A 47 2.66 -7.37 -2.52
C ASP A 47 1.42 -6.75 -1.87
N ASN A 48 1.09 -7.15 -0.64
CA ASN A 48 0.00 -6.53 0.11
C ASN A 48 0.22 -5.04 0.34
N GLU A 49 1.45 -4.64 0.63
CA GLU A 49 1.76 -3.22 0.84
C GLU A 49 1.83 -2.47 -0.49
N ILE A 50 2.37 -3.10 -1.54
CA ILE A 50 2.30 -2.59 -2.92
C ILE A 50 0.85 -2.35 -3.33
N PHE A 51 -0.06 -3.26 -3.00
CA PHE A 51 -1.49 -3.06 -3.27
C PHE A 51 -2.05 -1.83 -2.55
N SER A 52 -1.70 -1.62 -1.27
CA SER A 52 -2.07 -0.42 -0.52
C SER A 52 -1.57 0.86 -1.18
N ILE A 53 -0.31 0.85 -1.64
CA ILE A 53 0.33 1.95 -2.37
C ILE A 53 -0.38 2.21 -3.70
N LEU A 54 -0.62 1.18 -4.51
CA LEU A 54 -1.30 1.29 -5.80
C LEU A 54 -2.74 1.81 -5.62
N ASN A 55 -3.44 1.41 -4.56
CA ASN A 55 -4.75 1.94 -4.22
C ASN A 55 -4.70 3.44 -3.83
N MET A 56 -3.62 3.89 -3.19
CA MET A 56 -3.42 5.32 -2.91
C MET A 56 -3.13 6.10 -4.20
N ILE A 57 -2.25 5.58 -5.06
CA ILE A 57 -1.94 6.18 -6.36
C ILE A 57 -3.20 6.22 -7.24
N SER A 58 -4.00 5.14 -7.28
CA SER A 58 -5.22 5.08 -8.08
C SER A 58 -6.22 6.15 -7.67
N LYS A 59 -6.37 6.39 -6.36
CA LYS A 59 -7.23 7.47 -5.85
C LYS A 59 -6.74 8.84 -6.29
N ILE A 60 -5.44 9.07 -6.29
CA ILE A 60 -4.85 10.33 -6.77
C ILE A 60 -5.09 10.48 -8.27
N MET A 61 -4.78 9.46 -9.07
CA MET A 61 -4.89 9.51 -10.53
C MET A 61 -6.32 9.51 -11.07
N PHE A 62 -7.25 8.76 -10.46
CA PHE A 62 -8.59 8.52 -11.02
C PHE A 62 -9.75 9.13 -10.23
N SER A 63 -9.46 9.77 -9.09
CA SER A 63 -10.46 10.30 -8.14
C SER A 63 -11.34 9.20 -7.51
N TYR A 64 -12.24 9.58 -6.61
CA TYR A 64 -13.12 8.68 -5.86
C TYR A 64 -14.32 8.12 -6.67
N GLY A 65 -14.12 7.85 -7.97
CA GLY A 65 -15.15 7.40 -8.91
C GLY A 65 -15.38 5.89 -8.96
N LYS A 66 -16.50 5.48 -9.60
CA LYS A 66 -16.98 4.08 -9.76
C LYS A 66 -16.13 3.21 -10.70
N ALA A 67 -14.84 3.47 -10.85
CA ALA A 67 -14.00 2.56 -11.62
C ALA A 67 -13.86 1.24 -10.86
N ASN A 68 -13.88 0.11 -11.58
CA ASN A 68 -13.51 -1.17 -11.00
C ASN A 68 -12.08 -1.06 -10.49
N LEU A 69 -11.92 -1.08 -9.16
CA LEU A 69 -10.66 -0.78 -8.49
C LEU A 69 -9.52 -1.73 -8.93
N LEU A 70 -9.84 -3.01 -9.09
CA LEU A 70 -8.85 -4.05 -9.40
C LEU A 70 -8.22 -3.89 -10.79
N PRO A 71 -8.97 -3.79 -11.91
CA PRO A 71 -8.37 -3.54 -13.22
C PRO A 71 -7.48 -2.29 -13.27
N VAL A 72 -7.91 -1.22 -12.60
CA VAL A 72 -7.12 0.02 -12.51
C VAL A 72 -5.80 -0.25 -11.79
N ILE A 73 -5.84 -0.87 -10.61
CA ILE A 73 -4.65 -1.20 -9.82
C ILE A 73 -3.69 -2.10 -10.60
N GLU A 74 -4.20 -3.10 -11.32
CA GLU A 74 -3.38 -4.03 -12.12
C GLU A 74 -2.70 -3.33 -13.30
N SER A 75 -3.34 -2.33 -13.90
CA SER A 75 -2.78 -1.58 -15.03
C SER A 75 -1.75 -0.52 -14.62
N LEU A 76 -1.84 0.04 -13.42
CA LEU A 76 -1.01 1.16 -12.95
C LEU A 76 0.50 0.95 -13.13
N PRO A 77 1.10 -0.20 -12.74
CA PRO A 77 2.55 -0.40 -12.89
C PRO A 77 3.05 -0.37 -14.33
N TYR A 78 2.17 -0.43 -15.32
CA TYR A 78 2.52 -0.50 -16.74
C TYR A 78 2.25 0.81 -17.49
N MET A 79 1.75 1.84 -16.81
CA MET A 79 1.44 3.12 -17.44
C MET A 79 2.69 3.89 -17.86
N GLU A 80 2.61 4.52 -19.03
CA GLU A 80 3.68 5.40 -19.50
C GLU A 80 3.61 6.77 -18.82
N ARG A 81 4.77 7.43 -18.72
CA ARG A 81 4.85 8.76 -18.09
C ARG A 81 3.91 9.78 -18.75
N LYS A 82 3.78 9.74 -20.08
CA LYS A 82 2.89 10.67 -20.82
C LYS A 82 1.43 10.47 -20.44
N GLU A 83 0.99 9.22 -20.32
CA GLU A 83 -0.37 8.90 -19.88
C GLU A 83 -0.63 9.41 -18.45
N ILE A 84 0.36 9.23 -17.55
CA ILE A 84 0.30 9.76 -16.19
C ILE A 84 0.18 11.29 -16.21
N GLU A 85 0.98 11.97 -17.03
CA GLU A 85 0.96 13.42 -17.17
C GLU A 85 -0.40 13.95 -17.67
N GLU A 86 -0.96 13.30 -18.69
CA GLU A 86 -2.29 13.61 -19.24
C GLU A 86 -3.41 13.40 -18.20
N ILE A 87 -3.34 12.31 -17.44
CA ILE A 87 -4.32 12.00 -16.39
C ILE A 87 -4.25 13.06 -15.28
N LEU A 88 -3.04 13.42 -14.83
CA LEU A 88 -2.85 14.34 -13.71
C LEU A 88 -3.15 15.80 -14.10
N GLY A 89 -2.81 16.22 -15.32
CA GLY A 89 -3.01 17.60 -15.78
C GLY A 89 -4.48 18.00 -15.97
N ASN A 90 -5.33 17.03 -16.29
CA ASN A 90 -6.76 17.24 -16.53
C ASN A 90 -7.63 17.11 -15.27
N ARG A 91 -7.02 17.00 -14.08
CA ARG A 91 -7.74 16.62 -12.86
C ARG A 91 -7.59 17.60 -11.71
N GLU A 92 -8.59 17.53 -10.85
CA GLU A 92 -8.63 18.18 -9.55
C GLU A 92 -8.56 17.11 -8.45
N PHE A 93 -7.87 17.44 -7.37
CA PHE A 93 -7.63 16.56 -6.23
C PHE A 93 -8.24 17.17 -4.97
N PHE A 94 -8.74 16.34 -4.07
CA PHE A 94 -9.06 16.75 -2.71
C PHE A 94 -7.77 16.79 -1.89
N GLY A 95 -7.67 17.76 -0.98
CA GLY A 95 -6.59 17.79 0.02
C GLY A 95 -6.46 16.45 0.76
N PHE A 96 -7.56 15.74 0.97
CA PHE A 96 -7.59 14.40 1.58
C PHE A 96 -6.78 13.36 0.78
N GLN A 97 -6.72 13.47 -0.55
CA GLN A 97 -5.94 12.55 -1.39
C GLN A 97 -4.45 12.87 -1.32
N ILE A 98 -4.10 14.15 -1.44
CA ILE A 98 -2.71 14.59 -1.58
C ILE A 98 -1.98 14.71 -0.23
N PHE A 99 -2.64 15.14 0.85
CA PHE A 99 -1.97 15.36 2.15
C PHE A 99 -1.89 14.10 3.03
N LYS A 100 -2.38 12.97 2.52
CA LYS A 100 -2.33 11.71 3.23
C LYS A 100 -0.87 11.30 3.47
N HIS A 101 -0.60 10.83 4.68
CA HIS A 101 0.73 10.38 5.06
C HIS A 101 1.02 8.97 4.57
N TRP A 102 2.22 8.78 4.01
CA TRP A 102 2.74 7.50 3.52
C TRP A 102 3.64 6.80 4.56
N LYS A 103 3.72 7.34 5.77
CA LYS A 103 4.63 6.87 6.83
C LYS A 103 4.34 5.42 7.25
N GLU A 104 3.08 4.98 7.20
CA GLU A 104 2.73 3.61 7.53
C GLU A 104 3.36 2.61 6.54
N SER A 105 3.20 2.86 5.23
CA SER A 105 3.80 2.05 4.16
C SER A 105 5.33 2.07 4.20
N GLU A 106 5.92 3.25 4.43
CA GLU A 106 7.35 3.40 4.65
C GLU A 106 7.83 2.54 5.83
N SER A 107 7.17 2.68 6.99
CA SER A 107 7.52 1.96 8.21
C SER A 107 7.34 0.45 8.04
N TYR A 108 6.36 0.03 7.25
CA TYR A 108 6.11 -1.37 6.95
C TYR A 108 7.27 -1.98 6.16
N PHE A 109 7.71 -1.34 5.07
CA PHE A 109 8.88 -1.82 4.33
C PHE A 109 10.16 -1.75 5.16
N SER A 110 10.39 -0.70 5.96
CA SER A 110 11.54 -0.64 6.85
C SER A 110 11.57 -1.83 7.83
N LYS A 111 10.44 -2.17 8.45
CA LYS A 111 10.33 -3.34 9.35
C LYS A 111 10.55 -4.66 8.64
N LEU A 112 10.09 -4.78 7.37
CA LEU A 112 10.39 -5.96 6.56
C LEU A 112 11.89 -6.09 6.29
N LEU A 113 12.58 -4.96 6.06
CA LEU A 113 14.03 -4.92 5.90
C LEU A 113 14.81 -5.06 7.23
N GLU A 114 14.16 -4.95 8.38
CA GLU A 114 14.79 -5.28 9.66
C GLU A 114 14.62 -6.78 9.99
N ASN A 115 13.71 -7.47 9.30
CA ASN A 115 13.42 -8.87 9.52
C ASN A 115 14.44 -9.75 8.77
N SER A 116 15.45 -10.23 9.51
CA SER A 116 16.50 -11.10 8.98
C SER A 116 15.97 -12.39 8.34
N PHE A 117 14.86 -12.93 8.82
CA PHE A 117 14.22 -14.11 8.24
C PHE A 117 13.69 -13.81 6.82
N VAL A 118 13.05 -12.66 6.62
CA VAL A 118 12.54 -12.22 5.31
C VAL A 118 13.69 -11.87 4.38
N ILE A 119 14.63 -11.04 4.82
CA ILE A 119 15.78 -10.61 3.98
C ILE A 119 16.59 -11.79 3.48
N SER A 120 16.83 -12.80 4.33
CA SER A 120 17.65 -13.97 3.95
C SER A 120 17.10 -14.78 2.77
N LYS A 121 15.87 -14.47 2.32
CA LYS A 121 15.17 -15.14 1.22
C LYS A 121 14.97 -14.26 0.01
N LEU A 122 15.39 -13.01 0.07
CA LEU A 122 15.34 -12.08 -1.05
C LEU A 122 16.71 -12.01 -1.72
N GLU A 123 16.71 -11.81 -3.03
CA GLU A 123 17.91 -11.49 -3.79
C GLU A 123 18.29 -10.01 -3.62
N ASP A 124 19.56 -9.68 -3.83
CA ASP A 124 20.06 -8.30 -3.67
C ASP A 124 19.26 -7.29 -4.51
N GLU A 125 18.90 -7.64 -5.75
CA GLU A 125 18.08 -6.78 -6.60
C GLU A 125 16.69 -6.52 -6.01
N GLN A 126 16.07 -7.53 -5.41
CA GLN A 126 14.76 -7.42 -4.76
C GLN A 126 14.84 -6.49 -3.54
N VAL A 127 15.89 -6.63 -2.72
CA VAL A 127 16.15 -5.75 -1.57
C VAL A 127 16.39 -4.30 -2.03
N ILE A 128 17.21 -4.11 -3.06
CA ILE A 128 17.49 -2.78 -3.64
C ILE A 128 16.21 -2.11 -4.13
N VAL A 129 15.31 -2.85 -4.77
CA VAL A 129 14.02 -2.31 -5.26
C VAL A 129 13.15 -1.86 -4.08
N ILE A 130 13.08 -2.59 -2.97
CA ILE A 130 12.34 -2.18 -1.77
C ILE A 130 12.90 -0.87 -1.20
N ILE A 131 14.23 -0.75 -1.09
CA ILE A 131 14.90 0.47 -0.62
C ILE A 131 14.58 1.65 -1.54
N LYS A 132 14.62 1.44 -2.86
CA LYS A 132 14.26 2.46 -3.84
C LYS A 132 12.79 2.87 -3.71
N MET A 133 11.87 1.93 -3.46
CA MET A 133 10.45 2.23 -3.21
C MET A 133 10.27 3.10 -1.97
N ILE A 134 10.97 2.81 -0.87
CA ILE A 134 10.97 3.65 0.35
C ILE A 134 11.37 5.09 0.01
N ASN A 135 12.46 5.27 -0.73
CA ASN A 135 12.94 6.59 -1.12
C ASN A 135 11.99 7.30 -2.09
N ALA A 136 11.39 6.59 -3.03
CA ALA A 136 10.40 7.14 -3.95
C ALA A 136 9.14 7.62 -3.19
N MET A 137 8.64 6.86 -2.21
CA MET A 137 7.52 7.29 -1.36
C MET A 137 7.86 8.55 -0.54
N ARG A 138 9.08 8.64 0.01
CA ARG A 138 9.54 9.86 0.70
C ARG A 138 9.56 11.07 -0.23
N ASN A 139 10.03 10.89 -1.46
CA ASN A 139 10.05 11.95 -2.47
C ASN A 139 8.63 12.37 -2.88
N PHE A 140 7.74 11.40 -3.09
CA PHE A 140 6.31 11.64 -3.32
C PHE A 140 5.66 12.45 -2.20
N GLN A 141 5.91 12.07 -0.94
CA GLN A 141 5.39 12.79 0.23
C GLN A 141 5.92 14.24 0.31
N LYS A 142 7.21 14.46 0.03
CA LYS A 142 7.80 15.81 0.01
C LYS A 142 7.12 16.70 -1.02
N PHE A 143 6.83 16.16 -2.20
CA PHE A 143 6.11 16.87 -3.25
C PHE A 143 4.71 17.27 -2.76
N CYS A 144 3.96 16.33 -2.20
CA CYS A 144 2.60 16.56 -1.74
C CYS A 144 2.50 17.55 -0.56
N LEU A 145 3.51 17.60 0.32
CA LEU A 145 3.54 18.51 1.47
C LEU A 145 3.96 19.94 1.10
N ASN A 146 4.58 20.16 -0.06
CA ASN A 146 4.99 21.49 -0.51
C ASN A 146 3.90 22.15 -1.37
N ILE A 147 2.73 22.29 -0.75
CA ILE A 147 1.46 22.65 -1.38
C ILE A 147 1.59 23.92 -2.22
N ASN A 148 2.12 24.99 -1.63
CA ASN A 148 2.17 26.31 -2.25
C ASN A 148 3.06 26.34 -3.50
N ASN A 149 4.03 25.43 -3.59
CA ASN A 149 4.93 25.35 -4.73
C ASN A 149 4.36 24.52 -5.86
N PHE A 150 3.58 23.47 -5.56
CA PHE A 150 3.18 22.46 -6.54
C PHE A 150 1.70 22.50 -6.92
N PHE A 151 0.85 23.07 -6.08
CA PHE A 151 -0.60 23.06 -6.26
C PHE A 151 -1.17 24.46 -6.18
N GLU A 152 -2.20 24.68 -6.99
CA GLU A 152 -3.11 25.82 -6.92
C GLU A 152 -4.38 25.40 -6.21
N ILE A 153 -4.83 26.23 -5.26
CA ILE A 153 -6.14 26.07 -4.64
C ILE A 153 -7.16 26.66 -5.60
N GLU A 154 -8.10 25.84 -6.06
CA GLU A 154 -9.26 26.39 -6.75
C GLU A 154 -10.16 27.11 -5.73
N ASN A 155 -10.36 28.42 -5.92
CA ASN A 155 -11.28 29.25 -5.12
C ASN A 155 -12.77 28.97 -5.42
N LYS A 156 -13.13 27.73 -5.74
CA LYS A 156 -14.52 27.27 -5.71
C LYS A 156 -14.85 26.82 -4.30
N ASN A 157 -15.09 27.79 -3.41
CA ASN A 157 -15.38 27.57 -1.98
C ASN A 157 -16.62 26.70 -1.67
N GLU A 158 -17.34 26.17 -2.66
CA GLU A 158 -18.79 26.10 -2.50
C GLU A 158 -19.45 24.70 -2.56
N TYR A 159 -18.76 23.61 -2.93
CA TYR A 159 -19.50 22.36 -3.22
C TYR A 159 -19.06 21.06 -2.51
N ILE A 160 -17.82 20.93 -2.00
CA ILE A 160 -17.39 19.62 -1.43
C ILE A 160 -18.03 19.35 -0.05
N LYS A 161 -18.14 20.34 0.83
CA LYS A 161 -18.71 20.14 2.19
C LYS A 161 -20.15 19.60 2.17
N LYS A 162 -20.89 19.83 1.08
CA LYS A 162 -22.25 19.30 0.92
C LYS A 162 -22.26 17.79 0.67
N GLU A 163 -21.28 17.27 -0.04
CA GLU A 163 -21.19 15.85 -0.42
C GLU A 163 -20.30 15.02 0.50
N PHE A 164 -19.28 15.64 1.11
CA PHE A 164 -18.28 14.94 1.91
C PHE A 164 -18.19 15.49 3.33
N ALA A 165 -17.83 14.59 4.25
CA ALA A 165 -17.50 14.90 5.63
C ALA A 165 -16.19 14.22 6.03
N ILE A 166 -15.49 14.82 6.99
CA ILE A 166 -14.33 14.21 7.63
C ILE A 166 -14.73 13.83 9.05
N LEU A 167 -14.54 12.57 9.40
CA LEU A 167 -14.71 12.08 10.75
C LEU A 167 -13.36 11.84 11.41
N ASP A 168 -13.30 12.18 12.69
CA ASP A 168 -12.25 11.76 13.59
C ASP A 168 -12.69 10.45 14.27
N PRO A 169 -12.00 9.32 14.02
CA PRO A 169 -12.36 8.01 14.55
C PRO A 169 -12.39 7.96 16.08
N LYS A 170 -11.73 8.88 16.79
CA LYS A 170 -11.77 8.91 18.26
C LYS A 170 -13.18 9.10 18.79
N TYR A 171 -14.05 9.78 18.04
CA TYR A 171 -15.47 9.96 18.39
C TYR A 171 -16.32 8.74 18.01
N ALA A 172 -15.77 7.81 17.22
CA ALA A 172 -16.44 6.59 16.81
C ALA A 172 -16.25 5.42 17.79
N HIS A 173 -15.07 5.31 18.40
CA HIS A 173 -14.77 4.25 19.35
C HIS A 173 -13.55 4.60 20.23
N PRO A 174 -13.58 4.34 21.56
CA PRO A 174 -12.46 4.64 22.47
C PRO A 174 -11.12 4.01 22.04
N ASN A 175 -11.13 2.79 21.51
CA ASN A 175 -9.92 2.12 21.02
C ASN A 175 -9.23 2.83 19.84
N ASN A 176 -9.88 3.80 19.19
CA ASN A 176 -9.29 4.54 18.08
C ASN A 176 -8.31 5.63 18.53
N LEU A 177 -8.17 5.87 19.84
CA LEU A 177 -7.16 6.77 20.42
C LEU A 177 -5.71 6.39 20.06
N ARG A 178 -5.48 5.13 19.63
CA ARG A 178 -4.17 4.65 19.18
C ARG A 178 -3.66 5.34 17.90
N TYR A 179 -4.55 5.95 17.12
CA TYR A 179 -4.23 6.62 15.85
C TYR A 179 -4.80 8.05 15.82
N PRO A 180 -4.20 8.99 16.58
CA PRO A 180 -4.76 10.34 16.77
C PRO A 180 -4.72 11.23 15.53
N GLU A 181 -3.93 10.84 14.52
CA GLU A 181 -3.82 11.53 13.23
C GLU A 181 -4.74 10.93 12.15
N ARG A 182 -5.42 9.82 12.46
CA ARG A 182 -6.28 9.12 11.51
C ARG A 182 -7.56 9.88 11.31
N LEU A 183 -7.93 10.08 10.05
CA LEU A 183 -9.19 10.67 9.64
C LEU A 183 -9.88 9.77 8.62
N ILE A 184 -11.20 9.85 8.57
CA ILE A 184 -12.04 9.10 7.64
C ILE A 184 -12.79 10.09 6.76
N LEU A 185 -12.69 9.91 5.44
CA LEU A 185 -13.49 10.62 4.46
C LEU A 185 -14.78 9.86 4.19
N ILE A 186 -15.90 10.54 4.38
CA ILE A 186 -17.24 9.99 4.16
C ILE A 186 -17.90 10.76 3.04
N LYS A 187 -18.52 10.03 2.10
CA LYS A 187 -19.52 10.58 1.19
C LYS A 187 -20.90 10.47 1.82
N LYS A 188 -21.55 11.61 2.02
CA LYS A 188 -22.89 11.71 2.59
C LYS A 188 -23.90 11.07 1.63
N ILE A 189 -24.79 10.24 2.17
CA ILE A 189 -26.00 9.75 1.47
C ILE A 189 -27.19 10.59 1.91
N ASP A 190 -27.35 10.78 3.22
CA ASP A 190 -28.36 11.63 3.84
C ASP A 190 -27.76 12.34 5.07
N LYS A 191 -28.59 12.93 5.95
CA LYS A 191 -28.13 13.65 7.14
C LYS A 191 -27.37 12.77 8.14
N ASP A 192 -27.70 11.47 8.21
CA ASP A 192 -27.24 10.55 9.25
C ASP A 192 -26.51 9.32 8.68
N LYS A 193 -26.50 9.15 7.35
CA LYS A 193 -25.85 8.04 6.66
C LYS A 193 -24.84 8.51 5.64
N GLY A 194 -23.74 7.78 5.56
CA GLY A 194 -22.70 8.00 4.59
C GLY A 194 -21.88 6.73 4.35
N ILE A 195 -21.13 6.72 3.26
CA ILE A 195 -20.22 5.64 2.90
C ILE A 195 -18.80 6.12 3.13
N VAL A 196 -17.99 5.28 3.77
CA VAL A 196 -16.54 5.51 3.88
C VAL A 196 -15.93 5.38 2.49
N ILE A 197 -15.32 6.46 2.02
CA ILE A 197 -14.67 6.53 0.71
C ILE A 197 -13.16 6.36 0.85
N ASP A 198 -12.58 6.95 1.89
CA ASP A 198 -11.16 6.83 2.18
C ASP A 198 -10.87 7.04 3.66
N PHE A 199 -9.66 6.70 4.07
CA PHE A 199 -9.13 6.96 5.40
C PHE A 199 -7.62 7.09 5.31
N GLY A 200 -7.01 7.78 6.26
CA GLY A 200 -5.56 7.92 6.30
C GLY A 200 -5.11 8.78 7.46
N ASP A 201 -3.81 8.88 7.64
CA ASP A 201 -3.22 9.71 8.68
C ASP A 201 -2.82 11.07 8.10
N PHE A 202 -3.09 12.14 8.84
CA PHE A 202 -2.88 13.53 8.44
C PHE A 202 -2.31 14.35 9.58
N LYS A 203 -1.35 15.23 9.28
CA LYS A 203 -0.90 16.22 10.26
C LYS A 203 -2.03 17.16 10.64
N LYS A 204 -2.12 17.50 11.93
CA LYS A 204 -3.17 18.35 12.50
C LYS A 204 -3.40 19.65 11.72
N TYR A 205 -2.33 20.35 11.32
CA TYR A 205 -2.42 21.62 10.59
C TYR A 205 -2.97 21.48 9.16
N THR A 206 -3.00 20.28 8.58
CA THR A 206 -3.55 20.06 7.23
C THR A 206 -5.08 19.92 7.23
N LYS A 207 -5.69 19.66 8.40
CA LYS A 207 -7.13 19.36 8.54
C LYS A 207 -8.07 20.39 7.87
N PRO A 208 -7.86 21.72 7.99
CA PRO A 208 -8.72 22.71 7.34
C PRO A 208 -8.68 22.69 5.80
N TYR A 209 -7.68 22.02 5.24
CA TYR A 209 -7.38 22.01 3.81
C TYR A 209 -7.83 20.70 3.11
N LEU A 210 -8.22 19.68 3.88
CA LEU A 210 -8.50 18.34 3.35
C LEU A 210 -9.72 18.26 2.43
N LEU A 211 -10.73 19.12 2.62
CA LEU A 211 -11.92 19.20 1.75
C LEU A 211 -11.80 20.27 0.65
N LYS A 212 -10.63 20.90 0.49
CA LYS A 212 -10.38 21.85 -0.60
C LYS A 212 -9.97 21.12 -1.88
N ARG A 213 -10.24 21.75 -3.02
CA ARG A 213 -9.80 21.29 -4.34
C ARG A 213 -8.45 21.90 -4.69
N TYR A 214 -7.62 21.06 -5.30
CA TYR A 214 -6.29 21.40 -5.75
C TYR A 214 -6.13 21.00 -7.20
N LYS A 215 -5.39 21.82 -7.94
CA LYS A 215 -4.88 21.47 -9.27
C LYS A 215 -3.36 21.56 -9.24
N ILE A 216 -2.68 20.66 -9.95
CA ILE A 216 -1.23 20.76 -10.09
C ILE A 216 -0.92 21.96 -10.98
N LYS A 217 0.07 22.76 -10.60
CA LYS A 217 0.55 23.86 -11.44
C LYS A 217 1.11 23.32 -12.74
N ASN A 218 0.82 23.97 -13.86
CA ASN A 218 1.23 23.46 -15.18
C ASN A 218 2.76 23.29 -15.27
N GLU A 219 3.54 24.22 -14.73
CA GLU A 219 5.00 24.15 -14.71
C GLU A 219 5.56 23.04 -13.79
N LYS A 220 4.73 22.47 -12.93
CA LYS A 220 5.06 21.39 -12.01
C LYS A 220 4.50 20.04 -12.40
N LEU A 221 3.64 19.99 -13.42
CA LEU A 221 2.97 18.78 -13.86
C LEU A 221 3.97 17.70 -14.29
N ASN A 222 4.99 18.09 -15.07
CA ASN A 222 6.02 17.16 -15.51
C ASN A 222 6.81 16.56 -14.33
N GLU A 223 7.20 17.42 -13.37
CA GLU A 223 7.92 17.02 -12.16
C GLU A 223 7.09 16.04 -11.31
N PHE A 224 5.80 16.32 -11.11
CA PHE A 224 4.92 15.42 -10.36
C PHE A 224 4.72 14.08 -11.07
N SER A 225 4.54 14.11 -12.38
CA SER A 225 4.32 12.92 -13.20
C SER A 225 5.55 12.02 -13.18
N GLU A 226 6.75 12.59 -13.18
CA GLU A 226 8.01 11.83 -13.01
C GLU A 226 8.08 11.14 -11.64
N VAL A 227 7.64 11.82 -10.57
CA VAL A 227 7.64 11.24 -9.22
C VAL A 227 6.66 10.06 -9.12
N VAL A 228 5.46 10.18 -9.70
CA VAL A 228 4.48 9.08 -9.78
C VAL A 228 5.02 7.94 -10.64
N TYR A 229 5.52 8.25 -11.83
CA TYR A 229 6.07 7.28 -12.77
C TYR A 229 7.22 6.48 -12.17
N ASN A 230 8.17 7.14 -11.50
CA ASN A 230 9.30 6.46 -10.85
C ASN A 230 8.82 5.43 -9.80
N LEU A 231 7.81 5.77 -9.00
CA LEU A 231 7.25 4.84 -8.02
C LEU A 231 6.57 3.64 -8.70
N LEU A 232 5.77 3.88 -9.75
CA LEU A 232 5.11 2.82 -10.52
C LEU A 232 6.11 1.91 -11.24
N ASN A 233 7.19 2.48 -11.80
CA ASN A 233 8.25 1.73 -12.44
C ASN A 233 9.04 0.85 -11.45
N LEU A 234 9.24 1.30 -10.21
CA LEU A 234 9.83 0.48 -9.16
C LEU A 234 8.92 -0.69 -8.75
N ILE A 235 7.61 -0.46 -8.71
CA ILE A 235 6.62 -1.53 -8.49
C ILE A 235 6.65 -2.52 -9.66
N ASN A 236 6.71 -2.04 -10.90
CA ASN A 236 6.87 -2.88 -12.08
C ASN A 236 8.15 -3.75 -12.02
N ARG A 237 9.25 -3.15 -11.59
CA ARG A 237 10.52 -3.86 -11.39
C ARG A 237 10.38 -4.95 -10.32
N TRP A 238 9.70 -4.66 -9.21
CA TRP A 238 9.41 -5.69 -8.20
C TRP A 238 8.61 -6.86 -8.79
N LEU A 239 7.55 -6.56 -9.55
CA LEU A 239 6.72 -7.60 -10.18
C LEU A 239 7.55 -8.46 -11.15
N SER A 240 8.38 -7.85 -11.99
CA SER A 240 9.25 -8.59 -12.92
C SER A 240 10.28 -9.49 -12.24
N LEU A 241 10.81 -9.09 -11.10
CA LEU A 241 11.74 -9.90 -10.29
C LEU A 241 11.05 -11.05 -9.53
N THR A 242 9.72 -11.04 -9.42
CA THR A 242 8.99 -11.96 -8.52
C THR A 242 7.87 -12.74 -9.21
N GLY A 243 7.79 -12.71 -10.54
CA GLY A 243 6.89 -13.57 -11.31
C GLY A 243 5.73 -12.86 -12.01
N ASN A 244 5.83 -11.55 -12.24
CA ASN A 244 4.91 -10.71 -13.03
C ASN A 244 3.45 -10.70 -12.57
N LYS A 245 3.21 -11.01 -11.29
CA LYS A 245 1.86 -11.07 -10.72
C LYS A 245 1.85 -10.53 -9.30
N LEU A 246 0.82 -9.79 -8.95
CA LEU A 246 0.56 -9.34 -7.59
C LEU A 246 -0.24 -10.41 -6.83
N LEU A 247 0.20 -10.79 -5.63
CA LEU A 247 -0.56 -11.65 -4.73
C LEU A 247 -1.48 -10.80 -3.86
N ILE A 248 -2.80 -10.95 -4.04
CA ILE A 248 -3.82 -10.18 -3.32
C ILE A 248 -4.61 -11.12 -2.39
N ASP A 249 -4.78 -10.75 -1.11
CA ASP A 249 -5.71 -11.44 -0.21
C ASP A 249 -7.10 -10.81 -0.28
N GLU A 250 -8.03 -11.48 -0.97
CA GLU A 250 -9.41 -11.05 -1.08
C GLU A 250 -10.14 -10.97 0.29
N ARG A 251 -9.66 -11.69 1.31
CA ARG A 251 -10.31 -11.73 2.64
C ARG A 251 -10.15 -10.43 3.44
N LYS A 252 -9.28 -9.51 2.99
CA LYS A 252 -9.12 -8.17 3.56
C LYS A 252 -10.22 -7.19 3.11
N PHE A 253 -10.99 -7.50 2.07
CA PHE A 253 -12.14 -6.71 1.64
C PHE A 253 -13.38 -7.05 2.50
N ARG A 254 -13.44 -6.54 3.73
CA ARG A 254 -14.61 -6.72 4.62
C ARG A 254 -15.54 -5.52 4.55
N ILE A 255 -16.80 -5.76 4.21
CA ILE A 255 -17.88 -4.78 4.35
C ILE A 255 -18.34 -4.78 5.81
N ARG A 256 -18.24 -3.65 6.51
CA ARG A 256 -18.72 -3.51 7.89
C ARG A 256 -19.81 -2.44 7.95
N GLN A 257 -21.00 -2.81 8.40
CA GLN A 257 -22.08 -1.87 8.68
C GLN A 257 -21.83 -1.21 10.05
N LEU A 258 -21.60 0.09 10.07
CA LEU A 258 -21.54 0.87 11.32
C LEU A 258 -22.98 1.23 11.72
N ARG A 259 -23.43 0.83 12.92
CA ARG A 259 -24.74 1.22 13.49
C ARG A 259 -24.54 2.46 14.38
N ASN A 260 -25.43 3.44 14.25
CA ASN A 260 -25.53 4.69 15.03
C ASN A 260 -24.35 5.66 14.89
N PHE A 261 -24.39 6.56 13.91
CA PHE A 261 -23.38 7.60 13.73
C PHE A 261 -24.02 8.95 13.36
N ASN A 262 -23.81 9.97 14.21
CA ASN A 262 -24.19 11.35 13.89
C ASN A 262 -23.09 12.00 13.05
N ILE A 263 -23.35 12.18 11.75
CA ILE A 263 -22.44 12.83 10.79
C ILE A 263 -22.18 14.30 11.14
N THR A 264 -23.06 14.90 11.94
CA THR A 264 -23.00 16.30 12.39
C THR A 264 -21.87 16.61 13.37
N GLN A 265 -21.16 15.63 13.94
CA GLN A 265 -20.00 15.85 14.81
C GLN A 265 -18.66 15.98 14.05
N GLY A 266 -18.68 15.93 12.72
CA GLY A 266 -17.52 16.19 11.87
C GLY A 266 -17.37 17.68 11.54
N VAL A 267 -16.52 18.37 12.31
CA VAL A 267 -16.18 19.82 12.20
C VAL A 267 -17.37 20.73 12.48
N THR A 268 -17.52 21.10 13.75
CA THR A 268 -18.24 22.32 14.17
C THR A 268 -17.54 23.53 13.56
N GLU A 269 -18.34 24.51 13.13
CA GLU A 269 -17.91 25.78 12.53
C GLU A 269 -17.04 26.66 13.45
N GLU A 270 -16.81 26.25 14.70
CA GLU A 270 -16.19 27.06 15.75
C GLU A 270 -14.64 27.01 15.81
N GLU A 271 -13.96 26.14 15.06
CA GLU A 271 -12.47 26.06 15.11
C GLU A 271 -11.75 26.91 14.03
N ILE A 272 -12.46 27.75 13.27
CA ILE A 272 -11.86 28.59 12.19
C ILE A 272 -11.79 30.08 12.57
N GLU A 273 -12.36 30.51 13.69
CA GLU A 273 -12.34 31.92 14.13
C GLU A 273 -11.44 32.21 15.36
N LYS A 274 -10.33 31.50 15.53
CA LYS A 274 -9.26 31.92 16.46
C LYS A 274 -7.87 31.79 15.85
#